data_AF-A0A956YEC8-F1
#
_entry.id   AF-A0A956YEC8-F1
#
_cell.length_a   1.000
_cell.length_b   1.000
_cell.length_c   1.000
_cell.angle_alpha   90.00
_cell.angle_beta   90.00
_cell.angle_gamma   90.00
#
_symmetry.space_group_name_H-M   'P 1'
#
loop_
_entity.id
_entity.type
_entity.pdbx_description
1 polymer ?
#
loop_
_entity_poly.entity_id
_entity_poly.type
_entity_poly.pdbx_seq_one_letter_code
_entity_poly.pdbx_strand_id
1 'polypeptide(L)' 'MATAAVPGKAKQRPDEATRRKRIRAWVMYDWANSAFVTTIIAAFLPAYYSAVAGATLPSEATATAYWSITLSFSIFIV' A
#
# COMPACT_ATOMS: atom_id res chain seq x y z
N MET A 1 21.19 -26.30 -44.72
CA MET A 1 21.06 -24.98 -44.09
C MET A 1 20.78 -25.22 -42.61
N ALA A 2 21.82 -25.27 -41.78
CA ALA A 2 21.71 -25.58 -40.36
C ALA A 2 21.27 -24.32 -39.60
N THR A 3 20.11 -24.38 -38.96
CA THR A 3 19.60 -23.34 -38.07
C THR A 3 20.36 -23.40 -36.74
N ALA A 4 21.21 -22.40 -36.47
CA ALA A 4 21.89 -22.28 -35.19
C ALA A 4 20.86 -21.92 -34.09
N ALA A 5 20.77 -22.75 -33.06
CA ALA A 5 19.96 -22.48 -31.88
C ALA A 5 20.53 -21.29 -31.10
N VAL A 6 19.69 -20.31 -30.79
CA VAL A 6 20.05 -19.15 -29.94
C VAL A 6 20.31 -19.67 -28.52
N PRO A 7 21.49 -19.45 -27.93
CA PRO A 7 21.76 -19.89 -26.56
C PRO A 7 20.85 -19.12 -25.59
N GLY A 8 20.12 -19.87 -24.76
CA GLY A 8 19.23 -19.30 -23.75
C GLY A 8 19.99 -18.39 -22.78
N LYS A 9 19.49 -17.16 -22.57
CA LYS A 9 20.11 -16.20 -21.67
C LYS A 9 20.08 -16.75 -20.23
N ALA A 10 21.24 -17.10 -19.69
CA ALA A 10 21.39 -17.41 -18.28
C ALA A 10 20.94 -16.21 -17.43
N LYS A 11 20.11 -16.46 -16.41
CA LYS A 11 19.54 -15.43 -15.51
C LYS A 11 20.68 -14.77 -14.73
N GLN A 12 21.14 -13.59 -15.17
CA GLN A 12 22.22 -12.85 -14.52
C GLN A 12 21.79 -12.39 -13.13
N ARG A 13 22.59 -12.72 -12.10
CA ARG A 13 22.39 -12.20 -10.75
C ARG A 13 22.80 -10.72 -10.73
N PRO A 14 22.02 -9.84 -10.09
CA PRO A 14 22.40 -8.43 -9.99
C PRO A 14 23.72 -8.29 -9.23
N ASP A 15 24.53 -7.31 -9.62
CA ASP A 15 25.73 -6.95 -8.89
C ASP A 15 25.39 -6.47 -7.47
N GLU A 16 26.39 -6.46 -6.59
CA GLU A 16 26.22 -6.13 -5.18
C GLU A 16 25.69 -4.70 -4.96
N ALA A 17 26.12 -3.73 -5.76
CA ALA A 17 25.69 -2.35 -5.64
C ALA A 17 24.21 -2.20 -6.00
N THR A 18 23.78 -2.86 -7.08
CA THR A 18 22.37 -2.94 -7.49
C THR A 18 21.53 -3.61 -6.41
N ARG A 19 22.00 -4.70 -5.80
CA ARG A 19 21.29 -5.37 -4.70
C ARG A 19 21.10 -4.44 -3.50
N ARG A 20 22.16 -3.76 -3.06
CA ARG A 20 22.10 -2.80 -1.95
C ARG A 20 21.16 -1.63 -2.22
N LYS A 21 21.15 -1.12 -3.46
CA LYS A 21 20.21 -0.06 -3.88
C LYS A 21 18.75 -0.53 -3.78
N ARG A 22 18.45 -1.76 -4.23
CA ARG A 22 17.10 -2.34 -4.12
C ARG A 22 16.65 -2.51 -2.67
N ILE A 23 17.53 -2.99 -1.79
CA ILE A 23 17.23 -3.12 -0.36
C ILE A 23 16.89 -1.76 0.26
N ARG A 24 17.72 -0.73 0.02
CA ARG A 24 17.47 0.62 0.53
C ARG A 24 16.15 1.20 0.01
N ALA A 25 15.86 1.00 -1.27
CA ALA A 25 14.60 1.44 -1.86
C ALA A 25 13.40 0.75 -1.20
N TRP A 26 13.48 -0.56 -0.99
CA TRP A 26 12.42 -1.32 -0.32
C TRP A 26 12.23 -0.90 1.14
N VAL A 27 13.31 -0.71 1.89
CA VAL A 27 13.24 -0.24 3.29
C VAL A 27 12.60 1.16 3.38
N MET A 28 12.98 2.09 2.50
CA MET A 28 12.38 3.43 2.48
C MET A 28 10.91 3.39 2.09
N TYR A 29 10.54 2.53 1.14
CA TYR A 29 9.14 2.30 0.78
C TYR A 29 8.35 1.76 1.96
N ASP A 30 8.87 0.73 2.65
CA ASP A 30 8.17 0.05 3.74
C ASP A 30 7.98 0.99 4.94
N TRP A 31 9.00 1.82 5.24
CA TRP A 31 8.92 2.88 6.23
C TRP A 31 7.84 3.91 5.87
N ALA A 32 7.86 4.43 4.64
CA ALA A 32 6.91 5.45 4.20
C ALA A 32 5.46 4.91 4.17
N ASN A 33 5.27 3.67 3.70
CA ASN A 33 3.97 3.02 3.68
C ASN A 33 3.42 2.85 5.10
N SER A 34 4.23 2.37 6.03
CA SER A 34 3.81 2.18 7.43
C SER A 34 3.46 3.50 8.09
N ALA A 35 4.27 4.55 7.87
CA ALA A 35 3.98 5.89 8.38
C ALA A 35 2.68 6.47 7.80
N PHE A 36 2.43 6.27 6.50
CA PHE A 36 1.20 6.73 5.84
C PHE A 36 -0.05 6.01 6.37
N VAL A 37 -0.04 4.67 6.41
CA VAL A 37 -1.21 3.88 6.84
C VAL A 37 -1.58 4.21 8.29
N THR A 38 -0.58 4.32 9.17
CA THR A 38 -0.82 4.64 10.59
C THR A 38 -1.30 6.08 10.78
N THR A 39 -0.68 7.05 10.12
CA THR A 39 -1.00 8.47 10.32
C THR A 39 -2.29 8.85 9.62
N ILE A 40 -2.41 8.54 8.33
CA ILE A 40 -3.53 9.00 7.51
C ILE A 40 -4.72 8.08 7.68
N ILE A 41 -4.56 6.77 7.43
CA ILE A 41 -5.70 5.85 7.40
C ILE A 41 -6.19 5.54 8.82
N ALA A 42 -5.29 5.26 9.76
CA ALA A 42 -5.68 4.80 11.10
C ALA A 42 -5.94 5.94 12.09
N ALA A 43 -5.19 7.06 12.03
CA ALA A 43 -5.35 8.15 12.99
C ALA A 43 -6.19 9.32 12.45
N PHE A 44 -5.88 9.83 11.25
CA PHE A 44 -6.48 11.07 10.75
C PHE A 44 -7.86 10.86 10.13
N LEU A 45 -7.99 9.92 9.19
CA LEU A 45 -9.22 9.70 8.44
C LEU A 45 -10.43 9.33 9.30
N PRO A 46 -10.33 8.52 10.37
CA PRO A 46 -11.50 8.21 11.21
C PRO A 46 -12.05 9.47 11.90
N ALA A 47 -11.15 10.33 12.41
CA ALA A 47 -11.53 11.58 13.04
C ALA A 47 -12.14 12.57 12.02
N TYR A 48 -11.53 12.69 10.83
CA TYR A 48 -12.08 13.50 9.74
C TYR A 48 -13.46 12.99 9.28
N TYR A 49 -13.62 11.67 9.17
CA TYR A 49 -14.88 11.07 8.76
C TYR A 49 -15.98 11.40 9.76
N SER A 50 -15.72 11.27 11.07
CA SER A 50 -16.69 11.66 12.10
C SER A 50 -17.03 13.16 12.06
N ALA A 51 -16.00 14.02 12.00
CA ALA A 51 -16.18 15.46 12.14
C ALA A 51 -16.71 16.16 10.88
N VAL A 52 -16.44 15.61 9.69
CA VAL A 52 -16.73 16.28 8.42
C VAL A 52 -17.64 15.43 7.53
N ALA A 53 -17.20 14.24 7.14
CA ALA A 53 -17.96 13.41 6.19
C ALA A 53 -19.29 12.89 6.77
N GLY A 54 -19.29 12.62 8.08
CA GLY A 54 -20.39 12.11 8.88
C GLY A 54 -21.03 13.16 9.78
N ALA A 55 -20.76 14.46 9.55
CA ALA A 55 -21.23 15.54 10.42
C ALA A 55 -22.76 15.59 10.59
N THR A 56 -23.50 15.03 9.63
CA THR A 56 -24.98 14.95 9.66
C THR A 56 -25.51 13.65 10.27
N LEU A 57 -24.64 12.75 10.73
CA LEU A 57 -25.05 11.47 11.33
C LEU A 57 -25.46 11.65 12.80
N PRO A 58 -26.29 10.75 13.34
CA PRO A 58 -26.83 10.90 14.70
C PRO A 58 -25.80 10.80 15.82
N SER A 59 -24.64 10.15 15.59
CA SER A 59 -23.58 10.00 16.58
C SER A 59 -22.23 9.70 15.93
N GLU A 60 -21.14 10.03 16.63
CA GLU A 60 -19.76 9.70 16.21
C GLU A 60 -19.54 8.18 16.11
N ALA A 61 -20.23 7.39 16.93
CA ALA A 61 -20.18 5.93 16.88
C ALA A 61 -20.76 5.41 15.55
N THR A 62 -21.86 6.00 15.07
CA THR A 62 -22.45 5.65 13.77
C THR A 62 -21.51 6.01 12.62
N ALA A 63 -20.87 7.19 12.67
CA ALA A 63 -19.90 7.61 11.67
C ALA A 63 -18.68 6.67 11.62
N THR A 64 -18.16 6.27 12.78
CA THR A 64 -17.03 5.34 12.88
C THR A 64 -17.39 3.93 12.37
N ALA A 65 -18.62 3.48 12.61
CA ALA A 65 -19.11 2.22 12.05
C ALA A 65 -19.18 2.26 10.52
N TYR A 66 -19.72 3.35 9.94
CA TYR A 66 -19.79 3.52 8.49
C TYR A 66 -18.42 3.64 7.83
N TRP A 67 -17.46 4.30 8.49
CA TRP A 67 -16.07 4.28 8.09
C TRP A 67 -15.52 2.84 7.99
N SER A 68 -15.76 2.01 9.01
CA SER A 68 -15.29 0.62 9.05
C SER A 68 -15.94 -0.27 7.98
N ILE A 69 -17.23 -0.04 7.69
CA ILE A 69 -17.95 -0.70 6.59
C ILE A 69 -17.37 -0.28 5.23
N THR A 70 -17.10 1.02 5.04
CA THR A 70 -16.51 1.56 3.79
C THR A 70 -15.14 0.94 3.51
N LEU A 71 -14.29 0.82 4.54
CA LEU A 71 -13.00 0.13 4.43
C LEU A 71 -13.16 -1.35 4.06
N SER A 72 -14.08 -2.05 4.73
CA SER A 72 -14.38 -3.47 4.43
C SER A 72 -14.83 -3.66 2.99
N PHE A 73 -15.71 -2.79 2.50
CA PHE A 73 -16.18 -2.83 1.11
C PHE A 73 -15.06 -2.52 0.10
N SER A 74 -14.19 -1.55 0.40
CA SER A 74 -13.06 -1.23 -0.49
C SER A 74 -12.10 -2.41 -0.65
N ILE A 75 -11.77 -3.09 0.45
CA ILE A 75 -10.90 -4.28 0.44
C ILE A 75 -11.60 -5.47 -0.24
N PHE A 76 -12.92 -5.57 -0.15
CA PHE A 76 -13.65 -6.64 -0.82
C PHE A 76 -13.64 -6.53 -2.35
N ILE A 77 -13.62 -5.30 -2.89
CA ILE A 77 -13.73 -5.04 -4.33
C ILE A 77 -12.39 -5.22 -5.06
N VAL A 78 -11.26 -4.91 -4.41
CA VAL A 78 -9.91 -4.92 -5.00
C VAL A 78 -9.14 -6.15 -4.55
#